data_AF-A0A948UHL4-F1
#
_entry.id   AF-A0A948UHL4-F1
#
_cell.length_a   1.000
_cell.length_b   1.000
_cell.length_c   1.000
_cell.angle_alpha   90.00
_cell.angle_beta   90.00
_cell.angle_gamma   90.00
#
_symmetry.space_group_name_H-M   'P 1'
#
loop_
_entity.id
_entity.type
_entity.pdbx_description
1 polymer ?
#
loop_
_entity_poly.entity_id
_entity_poly.type
_entity_poly.pdbx_seq_one_letter_code
_entity_poly.pdbx_strand_id
1 'polypeptide(L)'
;MRIIAHLDMDAFFAAVEERDNPQFKGMPIAVGADPGQGRGRGVVSTANYKAREYGIHSALPISVTWRLSESARKAGKPSVIFLPVDIEKYAAVSEKIMDIVKKYSPKVISRLAGGGFKSFRTVVVTVRFADFQTQTRSHTLDKSAAAQKILEFEALKLLSPFLDKRENPKGKLIRLIGVRVEKLNKNDL
;
A
#
# COMPACT_ATOMS: atom_id res chain seq x y z
N MET A 1 -26.46 1.87 5.26
CA MET A 1 -25.48 1.40 6.26
C MET A 1 -24.20 1.00 5.54
N ARG A 2 -23.00 1.35 6.05
CA ARG A 2 -21.70 1.05 5.42
C ARG A 2 -20.86 0.19 6.37
N ILE A 3 -20.19 -0.83 5.83
CA ILE A 3 -19.37 -1.76 6.62
C ILE A 3 -17.92 -1.63 6.15
N ILE A 4 -16.98 -1.32 7.04
CA ILE A 4 -15.58 -1.02 6.71
C ILE A 4 -14.63 -1.89 7.55
N ALA A 5 -13.56 -2.39 6.93
CA ALA A 5 -12.38 -2.97 7.57
C ALA A 5 -11.12 -2.15 7.22
N HIS A 6 -10.11 -2.09 8.10
CA HIS A 6 -8.95 -1.21 8.01
C HIS A 6 -7.64 -2.00 8.12
N LEU A 7 -6.64 -1.65 7.29
CA LEU A 7 -5.27 -2.16 7.41
C LEU A 7 -4.22 -1.10 7.03
N ASP A 8 -3.09 -1.09 7.76
CA ASP A 8 -2.01 -0.10 7.70
C ASP A 8 -0.64 -0.73 7.36
N MET A 9 0.09 -0.18 6.38
CA MET A 9 1.38 -0.66 5.90
C MET A 9 2.29 0.47 5.38
N ASP A 10 2.44 1.54 6.16
CA ASP A 10 3.31 2.66 5.77
C ASP A 10 4.80 2.28 5.61
N ALA A 11 5.48 2.91 4.64
CA ALA A 11 6.91 2.72 4.31
C ALA A 11 7.34 1.28 3.98
N PHE A 12 6.42 0.44 3.52
CA PHE A 12 6.56 -1.01 3.36
C PHE A 12 7.95 -1.55 2.95
N PHE A 13 8.54 -1.13 1.82
CA PHE A 13 9.85 -1.69 1.42
C PHE A 13 10.97 -1.30 2.39
N ALA A 14 11.06 -0.03 2.79
CA ALA A 14 12.07 0.40 3.75
C ALA A 14 11.80 -0.18 5.14
N ALA A 15 10.54 -0.37 5.53
CA ALA A 15 10.18 -1.04 6.78
C ALA A 15 10.55 -2.54 6.76
N VAL A 16 10.42 -3.20 5.61
CA VAL A 16 10.91 -4.57 5.40
C VAL A 16 12.44 -4.60 5.50
N GLU A 17 13.15 -3.67 4.87
CA GLU A 17 14.61 -3.57 4.97
C GLU A 17 15.10 -3.29 6.39
N GLU A 18 14.43 -2.38 7.11
CA GLU A 18 14.77 -1.97 8.48
C GLU A 18 14.44 -3.07 9.50
N ARG A 19 13.38 -3.86 9.26
CA ARG A 19 13.05 -5.06 10.04
C ARG A 19 14.10 -6.16 9.85
N ASP A 20 14.49 -6.42 8.61
CA ASP A 20 15.35 -7.55 8.26
C ASP A 20 16.83 -7.27 8.53
N ASN A 21 17.22 -6.00 8.68
CA ASN A 21 18.59 -5.58 8.94
C ASN A 21 18.68 -4.65 10.17
N PRO A 22 19.07 -5.17 11.35
CA PRO A 22 19.16 -4.38 12.59
C PRO A 22 20.05 -3.13 12.50
N GLN A 23 21.06 -3.17 11.64
CA GLN A 23 21.97 -2.05 11.34
C GLN A 23 21.32 -0.85 10.66
N PHE A 24 20.14 -1.03 10.06
CA PHE A 24 19.40 0.07 9.42
C PHE A 24 18.45 0.78 10.38
N LYS A 25 18.27 0.26 11.61
CA LYS A 25 17.32 0.80 12.57
C LYS A 25 17.66 2.25 12.94
N GLY A 26 16.72 3.15 12.70
CA GLY A 26 16.89 4.58 12.99
C GLY A 26 17.76 5.33 11.99
N MET A 27 18.24 4.64 10.95
CA MET A 27 18.99 5.25 9.85
C MET A 27 18.03 5.73 8.76
N PRO A 28 18.35 6.81 8.04
CA PRO A 28 17.58 7.23 6.87
C PRO A 28 17.80 6.23 5.73
N ILE A 29 16.73 5.65 5.20
CA ILE A 29 16.76 4.64 4.14
C ILE A 29 15.99 5.14 2.92
N ALA A 30 16.59 4.97 1.74
CA ALA A 30 15.96 5.16 0.44
C ALA A 30 16.13 3.87 -0.40
N VAL A 31 15.04 3.15 -0.63
CA VAL A 31 14.99 2.02 -1.56
C VAL A 31 14.66 2.55 -2.94
N GLY A 32 15.41 2.22 -3.99
CA GLY A 32 15.15 2.71 -5.34
C GLY A 32 16.28 2.45 -6.31
N ALA A 33 16.39 3.33 -7.31
CA ALA A 33 17.50 3.29 -8.25
C ALA A 33 18.85 3.53 -7.55
N ASP A 34 19.95 3.08 -8.15
CA ASP A 34 21.29 3.42 -7.69
C ASP A 34 21.54 4.93 -7.90
N PRO A 35 21.93 5.69 -6.85
CA PRO A 35 22.25 7.10 -6.99
C PRO A 35 23.46 7.38 -7.89
N GLY A 36 24.36 6.43 -8.12
CA GLY A 36 25.53 6.60 -8.99
C GLY A 36 26.35 7.84 -8.64
N GLN A 37 26.52 8.12 -7.35
CA GLN A 37 27.14 9.34 -6.81
C GLN A 37 26.53 10.65 -7.36
N GLY A 38 25.22 10.66 -7.59
CA GLY A 38 24.48 11.79 -8.13
C GLY A 38 24.33 11.80 -9.66
N ARG A 39 24.98 10.86 -10.35
CA ARG A 39 24.83 10.66 -11.81
C ARG A 39 23.77 9.61 -12.16
N GLY A 40 23.28 8.87 -11.16
CA GLY A 40 22.25 7.86 -11.31
C GLY A 40 20.95 8.42 -11.89
N ARG A 41 20.25 7.57 -12.63
CA ARG A 41 18.94 7.86 -13.23
C ARG A 41 17.87 6.98 -12.58
N GLY A 42 16.63 7.45 -12.62
CA GLY A 42 15.51 6.80 -11.94
C GLY A 42 15.16 7.51 -10.64
N VAL A 43 14.44 6.82 -9.76
CA VAL A 43 13.78 7.42 -8.60
C VAL A 43 13.90 6.56 -7.36
N VAL A 44 13.68 7.18 -6.20
CA VAL A 44 13.42 6.48 -4.94
C VAL A 44 12.06 5.80 -5.03
N SER A 45 12.01 4.49 -4.82
CA SER A 45 10.77 3.73 -4.72
C SER A 45 10.11 3.93 -3.36
N THR A 46 10.87 3.84 -2.26
CA THR A 46 10.37 4.21 -0.94
C THR A 46 11.43 4.79 -0.04
N ALA A 47 11.01 5.66 0.88
CA ALA A 47 11.86 6.23 1.91
C ALA A 47 11.19 6.06 3.27
N ASN A 48 11.96 5.62 4.27
CA ASN A 48 11.47 5.55 5.65
C ASN A 48 11.30 6.97 6.23
N TYR A 49 10.61 7.07 7.36
CA TYR A 49 10.31 8.37 7.97
C TYR A 49 11.56 9.20 8.28
N LYS A 50 12.66 8.54 8.66
CA LYS A 50 13.92 9.24 8.94
C LYS A 50 14.52 9.90 7.70
N ALA A 51 14.46 9.26 6.54
CA ALA A 51 14.85 9.88 5.28
C ALA A 51 13.90 11.01 4.87
N ARG A 52 12.60 10.92 5.20
CA ARG A 52 11.63 11.99 4.92
C ARG A 52 11.91 13.29 5.68
N GLU A 53 12.50 13.21 6.86
CA GLU A 53 12.99 14.40 7.59
C GLU A 53 14.03 15.20 6.76
N TYR A 54 14.67 14.58 5.77
CA TYR A 54 15.67 15.21 4.91
C TYR A 54 15.06 15.71 3.59
N GLY A 55 13.74 15.65 3.45
CA GLY A 55 13.03 15.92 2.20
C GLY A 55 13.08 14.77 1.20
N ILE A 56 13.54 13.59 1.61
CA ILE A 56 13.64 12.42 0.73
C ILE A 56 12.33 11.65 0.77
N HIS A 57 11.64 11.59 -0.36
CA HIS A 57 10.33 10.97 -0.47
C HIS A 57 10.31 9.98 -1.64
N SER A 58 9.31 9.10 -1.68
CA SER A 58 9.04 8.28 -2.85
C SER A 58 8.89 9.14 -4.10
N ALA A 59 9.28 8.58 -5.24
CA ALA A 59 9.32 9.21 -6.55
C ALA A 59 10.28 10.40 -6.71
N LEU A 60 11.07 10.74 -5.69
CA LEU A 60 12.11 11.75 -5.85
C LEU A 60 13.19 11.23 -6.82
N PRO A 61 13.66 12.04 -7.79
CA PRO A 61 14.76 11.66 -8.65
C PRO A 61 15.97 11.23 -7.81
N ILE A 62 16.63 10.13 -8.19
CA ILE A 62 17.68 9.55 -7.37
C ILE A 62 18.89 10.50 -7.25
N SER A 63 19.17 11.28 -8.29
CA SER A 63 20.19 12.34 -8.28
C SER A 63 19.85 13.50 -7.32
N VAL A 64 18.57 13.83 -7.15
CA VAL A 64 18.11 14.80 -6.14
C VAL A 64 18.26 14.22 -4.75
N THR A 65 17.86 12.96 -4.58
CA THR A 65 17.98 12.21 -3.31
C THR A 65 19.43 12.17 -2.84
N TRP A 66 20.36 11.86 -3.74
CA TRP A 66 21.80 11.90 -3.47
C TRP A 66 22.25 13.28 -2.98
N ARG A 67 21.83 14.37 -3.64
CA ARG A 67 22.18 15.73 -3.21
C ARG A 67 21.62 16.06 -1.82
N LEU A 68 20.39 15.65 -1.51
CA LEU A 68 19.81 15.84 -0.18
C LEU A 68 20.55 15.03 0.88
N SER A 69 20.94 13.79 0.57
CA SER A 69 21.79 12.96 1.42
C SER A 69 23.14 13.63 1.71
N GLU A 70 23.81 14.16 0.67
CA GLU A 70 25.09 14.84 0.82
C GLU A 70 24.98 16.13 1.63
N SER A 71 23.91 16.91 1.43
CA SER A 71 23.63 18.09 2.25
C SER A 71 23.39 17.71 3.72
N ALA A 72 22.62 16.66 3.98
CA ALA A 72 22.39 16.15 5.33
C ALA A 72 23.70 15.69 5.99
N ARG A 73 24.53 14.94 5.24
CA ARG A 73 25.85 14.48 5.68
C ARG A 73 26.79 15.64 6.04
N LYS A 74 26.85 16.67 5.18
CA LYS A 74 27.64 17.89 5.44
C LYS A 74 27.18 18.65 6.68
N ALA A 75 25.88 18.57 7.00
CA ALA A 75 25.31 19.14 8.21
C ALA A 75 25.47 18.22 9.46
N GLY A 76 26.27 17.15 9.37
CA GLY A 76 26.52 16.23 10.48
C GLY A 76 25.39 15.23 10.75
N LYS A 77 24.40 15.10 9.85
CA LYS A 77 23.32 14.12 9.98
C LYS A 77 23.74 12.74 9.44
N PRO A 78 23.11 11.64 9.90
CA PRO A 78 23.32 10.31 9.35
C PRO A 78 23.22 10.26 7.81
N SER A 79 24.11 9.50 7.18
CA SER A 79 24.06 9.31 5.72
C SER A 79 22.90 8.41 5.33
N VAL A 80 22.28 8.72 4.18
CA VAL A 80 21.16 7.94 3.64
C VAL A 80 21.67 6.62 3.10
N ILE A 81 21.04 5.53 3.52
CA ILE A 81 21.30 4.18 3.02
C ILE A 81 20.48 4.00 1.76
N PHE A 82 21.16 3.78 0.63
CA PHE A 82 20.53 3.50 -0.65
C PHE A 82 20.48 1.98 -0.87
N LEU A 83 19.28 1.45 -1.08
CA LEU A 83 19.05 0.03 -1.30
C LEU A 83 18.39 -0.19 -2.67
N PRO A 84 18.77 -1.22 -3.43
CA PRO A 84 18.08 -1.56 -4.67
C PRO A 84 16.67 -2.10 -4.37
N VAL A 85 15.79 -2.08 -5.36
CA VAL A 85 14.46 -2.68 -5.24
C VAL A 85 14.55 -4.19 -5.35
N ASP A 86 14.16 -4.91 -4.31
CA ASP A 86 14.04 -6.37 -4.31
C ASP A 86 12.57 -6.81 -4.48
N ILE A 87 12.15 -6.95 -5.74
CA ILE A 87 10.76 -7.23 -6.09
C ILE A 87 10.30 -8.59 -5.55
N GLU A 88 11.15 -9.61 -5.57
CA GLU A 88 10.80 -10.98 -5.13
C GLU A 88 10.59 -11.02 -3.61
N LYS A 89 11.51 -10.42 -2.85
CA LYS A 89 11.37 -10.25 -1.40
C LYS A 89 10.08 -9.52 -1.04
N TYR A 90 9.79 -8.40 -1.73
CA TYR A 90 8.59 -7.62 -1.44
C TYR A 90 7.30 -8.35 -1.86
N ALA A 91 7.34 -9.14 -2.93
CA ALA A 91 6.22 -9.97 -3.37
C ALA A 91 5.90 -11.09 -2.36
N ALA A 92 6.90 -11.77 -1.82
CA ALA A 92 6.70 -12.78 -0.75
C ALA A 92 6.10 -12.18 0.53
N VAL A 93 6.42 -10.92 0.84
CA VAL A 93 5.78 -10.20 1.94
C VAL A 93 4.37 -9.70 1.54
N SER A 94 4.13 -9.41 0.26
CA SER A 94 2.82 -9.04 -0.30
C SER A 94 1.79 -10.17 -0.24
N GLU A 95 2.20 -11.44 -0.37
CA GLU A 95 1.30 -12.59 -0.13
C GLU A 95 0.68 -12.56 1.28
N LYS A 96 1.42 -12.06 2.27
CA LYS A 96 0.89 -11.86 3.63
C LYS A 96 -0.17 -10.75 3.70
N ILE A 97 -0.20 -9.82 2.74
CA ILE A 97 -1.28 -8.81 2.57
C ILE A 97 -2.54 -9.45 2.00
N MET A 98 -2.38 -10.50 1.19
CA MET A 98 -3.48 -11.30 0.67
C MET A 98 -4.19 -12.06 1.81
N ASP A 99 -3.42 -12.60 2.77
CA ASP A 99 -3.95 -13.20 4.00
C ASP A 99 -4.71 -12.19 4.86
N ILE A 100 -4.28 -10.95 4.82
CA ILE A 100 -4.96 -9.88 5.52
C ILE A 100 -6.34 -9.60 4.92
N VAL A 101 -6.47 -9.50 3.59
CA VAL A 101 -7.79 -9.30 2.97
C VAL A 101 -8.72 -10.47 3.34
N LYS A 102 -8.23 -11.72 3.28
CA LYS A 102 -8.93 -12.90 3.80
C LYS A 102 -9.34 -12.77 5.27
N LYS A 103 -8.51 -12.18 6.13
CA LYS A 103 -8.80 -12.00 7.56
C LYS A 103 -9.95 -11.03 7.83
N TYR A 104 -10.13 -10.02 6.97
CA TYR A 104 -11.13 -8.97 7.19
C TYR A 104 -12.45 -9.19 6.44
N SER A 105 -12.45 -9.98 5.37
CA SER A 105 -13.66 -10.37 4.63
C SER A 105 -14.77 -11.00 5.51
N PRO A 106 -14.48 -11.91 6.47
CA PRO A 106 -15.49 -12.44 7.38
C PRO A 106 -16.19 -11.37 8.21
N LYS A 107 -15.47 -10.32 8.64
CA LYS A 107 -16.05 -9.22 9.42
C LYS A 107 -17.02 -8.39 8.58
N VAL A 108 -16.75 -8.25 7.28
CA VAL A 108 -17.65 -7.56 6.36
C VAL A 108 -18.94 -8.36 6.16
N ILE A 109 -18.83 -9.67 5.92
CA ILE A 109 -19.97 -10.58 5.78
C ILE A 109 -20.79 -10.69 7.07
N SER A 110 -20.13 -10.81 8.22
CA SER A 110 -20.81 -10.90 9.53
C SER A 110 -21.64 -9.65 9.83
N ARG A 111 -21.11 -8.47 9.50
CA ARG A 111 -21.85 -7.21 9.67
C ARG A 111 -22.97 -7.03 8.63
N LEU A 112 -22.82 -7.60 7.43
CA LEU A 112 -23.87 -7.61 6.42
C LEU A 112 -25.07 -8.39 6.97
N ALA A 113 -24.81 -9.61 7.45
CA ALA A 113 -25.81 -10.47 8.08
C ALA A 113 -26.42 -9.84 9.33
N GLY A 114 -25.60 -9.26 10.22
CA GLY A 114 -26.06 -8.57 11.43
C GLY A 114 -26.93 -7.33 11.15
N GLY A 115 -26.84 -6.75 9.95
CA GLY A 115 -27.73 -5.69 9.48
C GLY A 115 -29.06 -6.18 8.88
N GLY A 116 -29.30 -7.49 8.86
CA GLY A 116 -30.47 -8.10 8.22
C GLY A 116 -30.39 -8.13 6.69
N PHE A 117 -29.21 -7.94 6.11
CA PHE A 117 -29.00 -8.02 4.67
C PHE A 117 -28.43 -9.39 4.31
N LYS A 118 -28.95 -9.99 3.23
CA LYS A 118 -28.57 -11.33 2.77
C LYS A 118 -27.59 -11.30 1.61
N SER A 119 -27.59 -10.23 0.82
CA SER A 119 -26.72 -10.11 -0.34
C SER A 119 -26.30 -8.67 -0.61
N PHE A 120 -25.24 -8.51 -1.39
CA PHE A 120 -24.73 -7.26 -1.91
C PHE A 120 -24.56 -7.37 -3.42
N ARG A 121 -24.64 -6.24 -4.12
CA ARG A 121 -24.38 -6.21 -5.56
C ARG A 121 -23.12 -5.42 -5.90
N THR A 122 -22.66 -4.55 -5.02
CA THR A 122 -21.50 -3.69 -5.31
C THR A 122 -20.41 -3.91 -4.27
N VAL A 123 -19.18 -4.15 -4.71
CA VAL A 123 -17.98 -4.15 -3.87
C VAL A 123 -17.24 -2.85 -4.12
N VAL A 124 -16.75 -2.23 -3.04
CA VAL A 124 -16.01 -0.99 -3.09
C VAL A 124 -14.72 -1.14 -2.29
N VAL A 125 -13.61 -0.78 -2.91
CA VAL A 125 -12.30 -0.68 -2.28
C VAL A 125 -11.87 0.78 -2.26
N THR A 126 -11.63 1.28 -1.06
CA THR A 126 -11.08 2.60 -0.82
C THR A 126 -9.64 2.44 -0.37
N VAL A 127 -8.72 3.02 -1.11
CA VAL A 127 -7.30 3.10 -0.77
C VAL A 127 -7.02 4.53 -0.35
N ARG A 128 -6.60 4.73 0.90
CA ARG A 128 -5.95 5.97 1.30
C ARG A 128 -4.45 5.78 1.19
N PHE A 129 -3.81 6.69 0.50
CA PHE A 129 -2.37 6.72 0.36
C PHE A 129 -1.72 7.49 1.51
N ALA A 130 -0.41 7.33 1.67
CA ALA A 130 0.38 8.01 2.70
C ALA A 130 0.39 9.53 2.55
N ASP A 131 0.11 10.05 1.35
CA ASP A 131 -0.09 11.48 1.06
C ASP A 131 -1.53 11.96 1.37
N PHE A 132 -2.30 11.13 2.09
CA PHE A 132 -3.71 11.32 2.45
C PHE A 132 -4.67 11.39 1.26
N GLN A 133 -4.19 11.26 0.02
CA GLN A 133 -5.06 11.12 -1.13
C GLN A 133 -5.84 9.82 -1.01
N THR A 134 -7.11 9.87 -1.36
CA THR A 134 -8.00 8.72 -1.30
C THR A 134 -8.45 8.41 -2.71
N GLN A 135 -8.23 7.17 -3.15
CA GLN A 135 -8.82 6.66 -4.39
C GLN A 135 -9.79 5.55 -4.04
N THR A 136 -10.91 5.52 -4.76
CA THR A 136 -11.94 4.52 -4.56
C THR A 136 -12.23 3.86 -5.89
N ARG A 137 -12.29 2.54 -5.89
CA ARG A 137 -12.79 1.74 -7.01
C ARG A 137 -13.97 0.94 -6.55
N SER A 138 -14.93 0.77 -7.44
CA SER A 138 -16.14 0.00 -7.18
C SER A 138 -16.49 -0.85 -8.38
N HIS A 139 -17.01 -2.04 -8.12
CA HIS A 139 -17.55 -2.91 -9.16
C HIS A 139 -18.95 -3.37 -8.73
N THR A 140 -19.92 -3.22 -9.62
CA THR A 140 -21.28 -3.76 -9.43
C THR A 140 -21.40 -5.05 -10.23
N LEU A 141 -21.68 -6.15 -9.53
CA LEU A 141 -21.90 -7.48 -10.07
C LEU A 141 -23.20 -7.53 -10.88
N ASP A 142 -23.24 -8.38 -11.90
CA ASP A 142 -24.45 -8.59 -12.70
C ASP A 142 -25.59 -9.17 -11.85
N LYS A 143 -25.26 -10.10 -10.94
CA LYS A 143 -26.18 -10.68 -9.96
C LYS A 143 -25.75 -10.32 -8.54
N SER A 144 -26.70 -10.32 -7.62
CA SER A 144 -26.39 -10.17 -6.20
C SER A 144 -25.51 -11.34 -5.73
N ALA A 145 -24.67 -11.11 -4.73
CA ALA A 145 -23.79 -12.09 -4.14
C ALA A 145 -23.86 -12.05 -2.61
N ALA A 146 -23.67 -13.21 -1.98
CA ALA A 146 -23.58 -13.35 -0.53
C ALA A 146 -22.28 -14.03 -0.08
N ALA A 147 -21.58 -14.70 -1.00
CA ALA A 147 -20.42 -15.51 -0.69
C ALA A 147 -19.19 -14.65 -0.38
N GLN A 148 -18.52 -14.98 0.72
CA GLN A 148 -17.25 -14.35 1.12
C GLN A 148 -16.19 -14.43 0.01
N LYS A 149 -16.09 -15.56 -0.70
CA LYS A 149 -15.15 -15.73 -1.81
C LYS A 149 -15.37 -14.72 -2.94
N ILE A 150 -16.63 -14.35 -3.21
CA ILE A 150 -16.95 -13.33 -4.21
C ILE A 150 -16.49 -11.95 -3.73
N LEU A 151 -16.72 -11.62 -2.45
CA LEU A 151 -16.20 -10.38 -1.86
C LEU A 151 -14.67 -10.31 -1.93
N GLU A 152 -13.98 -11.40 -1.59
CA GLU A 152 -12.52 -11.47 -1.65
C GLU A 152 -11.99 -11.29 -3.07
N PHE A 153 -12.56 -12.04 -4.02
CA PHE A 153 -12.16 -11.96 -5.43
C PHE A 153 -12.36 -10.55 -6.00
N GLU A 154 -13.52 -9.96 -5.76
CA GLU A 154 -13.83 -8.61 -6.24
C GLU A 154 -13.02 -7.53 -5.53
N ALA A 155 -12.79 -7.65 -4.22
CA ALA A 155 -11.94 -6.72 -3.49
C ALA A 155 -10.49 -6.79 -3.97
N LEU A 156 -9.96 -7.99 -4.24
CA LEU A 156 -8.63 -8.16 -4.81
C LEU A 156 -8.54 -7.59 -6.24
N LYS A 157 -9.54 -7.85 -7.08
CA LYS A 157 -9.63 -7.29 -8.44
C LYS A 157 -9.64 -5.76 -8.42
N LEU A 158 -10.38 -5.16 -7.49
CA LEU A 158 -10.43 -3.70 -7.32
C LEU A 158 -9.17 -3.12 -6.66
N LEU A 159 -8.45 -3.91 -5.86
CA LEU A 159 -7.21 -3.52 -5.22
C LEU A 159 -6.01 -3.65 -6.17
N SER A 160 -6.01 -4.64 -7.05
CA SER A 160 -4.89 -4.99 -7.95
C SER A 160 -4.34 -3.81 -8.75
N PRO A 161 -5.15 -2.89 -9.31
CA PRO A 161 -4.62 -1.73 -10.05
C PRO A 161 -3.83 -0.75 -9.18
N PHE A 162 -4.08 -0.70 -7.87
CA PHE A 162 -3.28 0.12 -6.95
C PHE A 162 -1.91 -0.49 -6.65
N LEU A 163 -1.75 -1.79 -6.94
CA LEU A 163 -0.52 -2.56 -6.83
C LEU A 163 0.21 -2.66 -8.18
N ASP A 164 -0.48 -2.50 -9.32
CA ASP A 164 0.10 -2.48 -10.66
C ASP A 164 0.74 -1.11 -10.97
N LYS A 165 2.01 -1.14 -11.41
CA LYS A 165 2.79 0.04 -11.80
C LYS A 165 2.20 0.80 -13.00
N ARG A 166 1.31 0.20 -13.79
CA ARG A 166 0.63 0.88 -14.91
C ARG A 166 -0.44 1.85 -14.45
N GLU A 167 -1.15 1.52 -13.37
CA GLU A 167 -2.25 2.34 -12.84
C GLU A 167 -1.89 3.08 -11.53
N ASN A 168 -0.82 2.67 -10.84
CA ASN A 168 -0.11 3.45 -9.82
C ASN A 168 1.35 3.72 -10.26
N PRO A 169 1.59 4.46 -11.37
CA PRO A 169 2.93 4.70 -11.91
C PRO A 169 3.85 5.51 -10.97
N LYS A 170 3.28 6.13 -9.93
CA LYS A 170 4.03 6.85 -8.89
C LYS A 170 4.26 6.01 -7.63
N GLY A 171 3.83 4.74 -7.61
CA GLY A 171 4.04 3.81 -6.50
C GLY A 171 3.57 4.36 -5.15
N LYS A 172 2.46 5.10 -5.13
CA LYS A 172 1.97 5.74 -3.91
C LYS A 172 1.74 4.69 -2.83
N LEU A 173 2.33 4.93 -1.66
CA LEU A 173 2.23 4.04 -0.51
C LEU A 173 0.80 4.01 0.02
N ILE A 174 0.31 2.82 0.32
CA ILE A 174 -1.04 2.61 0.84
C ILE A 174 -1.01 2.65 2.36
N ARG A 175 -1.72 3.62 2.93
CA ARG A 175 -1.89 3.82 4.36
C ARG A 175 -3.12 3.08 4.90
N LEU A 176 -4.16 2.97 4.08
CA LEU A 176 -5.43 2.39 4.49
C LEU A 176 -6.04 1.64 3.31
N ILE A 177 -6.45 0.40 3.55
CA ILE A 177 -7.35 -0.32 2.65
C ILE A 177 -8.69 -0.48 3.36
N GLY A 178 -9.73 0.06 2.73
CA GLY A 178 -11.12 0.00 3.15
C GLY A 178 -11.90 -0.89 2.19
N VAL A 179 -12.42 -2.01 2.68
CA VAL A 179 -13.34 -2.86 1.89
C VAL A 179 -14.76 -2.66 2.40
N ARG A 180 -15.69 -2.35 1.50
CA ARG A 180 -17.13 -2.23 1.81
C ARG A 180 -18.01 -2.82 0.71
N VAL A 181 -19.25 -3.12 1.08
CA VAL A 181 -20.29 -3.60 0.18
C VAL A 181 -21.48 -2.63 0.14
N GLU A 182 -22.10 -2.50 -1.03
CA GLU A 182 -23.24 -1.62 -1.33
C GLU A 182 -24.30 -2.35 -2.17
N LYS A 183 -25.45 -1.68 -2.39
CA LYS A 183 -26.66 -2.26 -3.00
C LYS A 183 -27.06 -3.56 -2.29
N LEU A 184 -27.35 -3.39 -1.01
CA LEU A 184 -27.64 -4.50 -0.09
C LEU A 184 -29.11 -4.89 -0.22
N ASN A 185 -29.37 -6.20 -0.30
CA ASN A 185 -30.72 -6.73 -0.37
C ASN A 185 -31.02 -7.60 0.84
N LYS A 186 -32.28 -7.54 1.29
CA LYS A 186 -32.80 -8.39 2.38
C LYS A 186 -33.43 -9.69 1.88
N ASN A 187 -33.75 -9.76 0.60
CA ASN A 187 -34.33 -10.92 -0.05
C ASN A 187 -33.24 -11.90 -0.50
N ASP A 188 -33.61 -13.17 -0.66
CA ASP A 188 -32.72 -14.22 -1.18
C ASP A 188 -32.32 -13.95 -2.64
N LEU A 189 -31.22 -14.61 -3.08
CA LEU A 189 -30.58 -14.42 -4.39
C LEU A 189 -31.43 -14.86 -5.58
#